data_AF-A0A3D8PTX2-F1
#
_entry.id   AF-A0A3D8PTX2-F1
#
_cell.length_a   1.000
_cell.length_b   1.000
_cell.length_c   1.000
_cell.angle_alpha   90.00
_cell.angle_beta   90.00
_cell.angle_gamma   90.00
#
_symmetry.space_group_name_H-M   'P 1'
#
loop_
_entity.id
_entity.type
_entity.pdbx_description
1 polymer ?
#
loop_
_entity_poly.entity_id
_entity_poly.type
_entity_poly.pdbx_seq_one_letter_code
_entity_poly.pdbx_strand_id
1 'polypeptide(L)'
;MKKKWIAVVPAIALVVSPLPYQTTNAASESENEEIQQLGSDSESAISPEFEALLNWPPEEQPIVKQGSHSFETEFIQVMLNHFGIETEVDGIFGSHTDQQVRQLQAENGLAQDEIVGVDTWTILLGKYKEEIFTKEKAIKFAEEVLDNDDLVFSIVGEIHKDSDGQVFYSSKAQSQDFIDNGGSGTVGFYDVYENGDVVESEPR
;
A
#
# COMPACT_ATOMS: atom_id res chain seq x y z
N MET A 1 48.81 0.93 11.98
CA MET A 1 49.37 2.26 11.67
C MET A 1 49.31 2.49 10.17
N LYS A 2 48.63 3.57 9.72
CA LYS A 2 48.96 4.45 8.57
C LYS A 2 48.99 3.80 7.15
N LYS A 3 48.57 4.41 6.03
CA LYS A 3 47.90 5.64 5.57
C LYS A 3 47.83 5.49 4.02
N LYS A 4 46.76 5.99 3.38
CA LYS A 4 46.64 6.87 2.17
C LYS A 4 47.66 6.73 1.00
N TRP A 5 47.42 6.98 -0.31
CA TRP A 5 46.35 7.49 -1.22
C TRP A 5 46.95 7.51 -2.69
N ILE A 6 46.12 7.81 -3.73
CA ILE A 6 46.37 8.48 -5.06
C ILE A 6 46.80 7.69 -6.32
N ALA A 7 45.97 7.76 -7.39
CA ALA A 7 46.24 8.36 -8.74
C ALA A 7 45.11 7.95 -9.72
N VAL A 8 44.15 8.81 -10.12
CA VAL A 8 44.15 9.89 -11.14
C VAL A 8 44.42 9.43 -12.59
N VAL A 9 43.30 9.28 -13.34
CA VAL A 9 42.94 9.71 -14.72
C VAL A 9 43.87 9.40 -15.91
N PRO A 10 43.29 8.97 -17.05
CA PRO A 10 43.69 9.48 -18.35
C PRO A 10 42.54 10.23 -19.05
N ALA A 11 42.87 11.41 -19.57
CA ALA A 11 41.99 12.26 -20.35
C ALA A 11 42.29 12.09 -21.85
N ILE A 12 41.21 11.95 -22.63
CA ILE A 12 40.97 12.46 -23.99
C ILE A 12 41.78 11.87 -25.15
N ALA A 13 41.05 11.24 -26.09
CA ALA A 13 41.13 11.58 -27.51
C ALA A 13 39.77 11.33 -28.19
N LEU A 14 39.24 12.37 -28.84
CA LEU A 14 38.07 12.34 -29.75
C LEU A 14 38.33 11.42 -30.95
N VAL A 15 37.27 10.94 -31.62
CA VAL A 15 37.00 11.16 -33.07
C VAL A 15 35.93 10.18 -33.62
N VAL A 16 34.84 10.79 -34.12
CA VAL A 16 34.04 10.50 -35.33
C VAL A 16 33.17 9.24 -35.42
N SER A 17 31.86 9.47 -35.51
CA SER A 17 30.85 8.56 -36.08
C SER A 17 30.84 8.63 -37.62
N PRO A 18 30.42 7.56 -38.32
CA PRO A 18 29.20 7.69 -39.12
C PRO A 18 28.27 6.45 -39.11
N LEU A 19 27.01 6.75 -39.46
CA LEU A 19 25.76 5.95 -39.49
C LEU A 19 25.72 4.84 -40.60
N PRO A 20 24.54 4.33 -41.03
CA PRO A 20 23.78 3.19 -40.49
C PRO A 20 23.55 2.10 -41.57
N TYR A 21 23.31 0.82 -41.26
CA TYR A 21 22.61 -0.07 -42.22
C TYR A 21 21.79 -1.15 -41.54
N GLN A 22 20.52 -1.19 -41.93
CA GLN A 22 19.52 -2.22 -41.65
C GLN A 22 19.85 -3.52 -42.38
N THR A 23 19.50 -4.65 -41.77
CA THR A 23 19.27 -5.93 -42.48
C THR A 23 18.09 -6.65 -41.83
N THR A 24 17.31 -7.30 -42.68
CA THR A 24 15.91 -7.69 -42.55
C THR A 24 15.71 -9.14 -42.13
N ASN A 25 14.70 -9.37 -41.29
CA ASN A 25 13.72 -10.47 -41.20
C ASN A 25 14.11 -11.95 -40.95
N ALA A 26 13.39 -12.47 -39.95
CA ALA A 26 12.66 -13.75 -39.86
C ALA A 26 13.31 -14.93 -39.12
N ALA A 27 12.89 -15.17 -37.88
CA ALA A 27 12.13 -16.36 -37.46
C ALA A 27 11.75 -16.23 -35.97
N SER A 28 10.56 -16.71 -35.65
CA SER A 28 9.88 -16.69 -34.35
C SER A 28 10.61 -17.44 -33.25
N GLU A 29 10.64 -16.85 -32.05
CA GLU A 29 10.38 -17.57 -30.79
C GLU A 29 9.89 -16.53 -29.77
N SER A 30 8.67 -16.75 -29.29
CA SER A 30 8.14 -16.13 -28.08
C SER A 30 8.99 -16.57 -26.90
N GLU A 31 9.29 -15.66 -25.98
CA GLU A 31 9.02 -15.85 -24.55
C GLU A 31 9.50 -14.64 -23.73
N ASN A 32 8.57 -14.21 -22.88
CA ASN A 32 8.79 -13.59 -21.57
C ASN A 32 9.24 -12.12 -21.53
N GLU A 33 8.21 -11.27 -21.52
CA GLU A 33 7.87 -10.42 -20.37
C GLU A 33 8.96 -10.27 -19.31
N GLU A 34 9.82 -9.29 -19.51
CA GLU A 34 10.59 -8.69 -18.43
C GLU A 34 9.72 -7.56 -17.84
N ILE A 35 8.71 -7.94 -17.04
CA ILE A 35 8.00 -6.98 -16.20
C ILE A 35 9.01 -6.53 -15.15
N GLN A 36 9.40 -5.27 -15.30
CA GLN A 36 10.32 -4.57 -14.42
C GLN A 36 9.83 -4.67 -12.97
N GLN A 37 10.75 -5.11 -12.11
CA GLN A 37 10.71 -4.93 -10.67
C GLN A 37 10.42 -3.45 -10.35
N LEU A 38 9.17 -3.15 -10.02
CA LEU A 38 8.80 -1.97 -9.25
C LEU A 38 8.93 -2.39 -7.78
N GLY A 39 10.10 -2.13 -7.21
CA GLY A 39 10.36 -2.34 -5.79
C GLY A 39 9.45 -1.47 -4.94
N SER A 40 8.57 -2.10 -4.17
CA SER A 40 8.48 -2.14 -2.70
C SER A 40 8.71 -0.88 -1.83
N ASP A 41 8.97 0.30 -2.39
CA ASP A 41 9.10 1.56 -1.65
C ASP A 41 7.90 2.46 -1.93
N SER A 42 6.68 1.93 -1.82
CA SER A 42 5.48 2.78 -1.73
C SER A 42 5.48 3.47 -0.37
N GLU A 43 6.40 4.43 -0.20
CA GLU A 43 6.22 5.57 0.72
C GLU A 43 4.77 6.03 0.56
N SER A 44 4.05 6.18 1.67
CA SER A 44 2.65 6.55 1.68
C SER A 44 2.40 7.69 0.68
N ALA A 45 1.49 7.48 -0.28
CA ALA A 45 1.11 8.52 -1.24
C ALA A 45 0.59 9.80 -0.55
N ILE A 46 0.29 9.69 0.75
CA ILE A 46 -0.17 10.73 1.64
C ILE A 46 0.97 11.12 2.58
N SER A 47 1.10 12.42 2.79
CA SER A 47 2.18 13.03 3.56
C SER A 47 2.21 12.57 5.04
N PRO A 48 3.39 12.41 5.67
CA PRO A 48 3.54 11.82 6.99
C PRO A 48 2.74 12.50 8.12
N GLU A 49 2.43 13.79 7.99
CA GLU A 49 1.60 14.50 8.98
C GLU A 49 0.21 13.87 9.16
N PHE A 50 -0.31 13.18 8.15
CA PHE A 50 -1.62 12.54 8.19
C PHE A 50 -1.61 11.11 8.75
N GLU A 51 -0.44 10.53 9.02
CA GLU A 51 -0.33 9.18 9.59
C GLU A 51 -1.12 9.02 10.90
N ALA A 52 -1.17 10.08 11.71
CA ALA A 52 -1.95 10.08 12.95
C ALA A 52 -3.44 9.88 12.69
N LEU A 53 -4.00 10.51 11.65
CA LEU A 53 -5.43 10.36 11.30
C LEU A 53 -5.71 8.98 10.70
N LEU A 54 -4.76 8.41 9.95
CA LEU A 54 -4.89 7.06 9.40
C LEU A 54 -5.00 5.98 10.48
N ASN A 55 -4.28 6.18 11.59
CA ASN A 55 -4.21 5.23 12.69
C ASN A 55 -5.26 5.48 13.79
N TRP A 56 -6.03 6.56 13.69
CA TRP A 56 -7.03 6.92 14.69
C TRP A 56 -8.43 6.38 14.34
N PRO A 57 -9.15 5.76 15.29
CA PRO A 57 -10.41 5.06 15.01
C PRO A 57 -11.49 6.00 14.45
N PRO A 58 -12.25 5.59 13.40
CA PRO A 58 -13.29 6.40 12.76
C PRO A 58 -14.34 6.98 13.73
N GLU A 59 -14.70 6.23 14.78
CA GLU A 59 -15.68 6.63 15.79
C GLU A 59 -15.21 7.77 16.70
N GLU A 60 -13.89 8.01 16.75
CA GLU A 60 -13.29 9.11 17.50
C GLU A 60 -12.86 10.27 16.60
N GLN A 61 -13.01 10.14 15.28
CA GLN A 61 -12.76 11.23 14.34
C GLN A 61 -13.82 12.34 14.50
N PRO A 62 -13.45 13.62 14.33
CA PRO A 62 -14.39 14.72 14.46
C PRO A 62 -15.41 14.71 13.32
N ILE A 63 -16.60 15.23 13.61
CA ILE A 63 -17.60 15.51 12.58
C ILE A 63 -17.13 16.73 11.77
N VAL A 64 -16.90 16.55 10.47
CA VAL A 64 -16.53 17.62 9.54
C VAL A 64 -17.68 17.88 8.57
N LYS A 65 -17.96 19.15 8.29
CA LYS A 65 -19.07 19.58 7.41
C LYS A 65 -18.82 20.96 6.86
N GLN A 66 -19.71 21.45 6.01
CA GLN A 66 -19.62 22.79 5.43
C GLN A 66 -19.35 23.88 6.48
N GLY A 67 -18.35 24.71 6.21
CA GLY A 67 -17.87 25.78 7.07
C GLY A 67 -16.74 25.37 8.04
N SER A 68 -16.41 24.08 8.14
CA SER A 68 -15.21 23.64 8.86
C SER A 68 -13.94 24.20 8.21
N HIS A 69 -12.96 24.52 9.06
CA HIS A 69 -11.62 24.90 8.65
C HIS A 69 -10.64 24.21 9.61
N SER A 70 -10.07 23.08 9.20
CA SER A 70 -9.31 22.21 10.09
C SER A 70 -8.33 21.30 9.35
N PHE A 71 -7.42 20.70 10.10
CA PHE A 71 -6.46 19.72 9.59
C PHE A 71 -7.16 18.48 9.00
N GLU A 72 -8.26 18.05 9.61
CA GLU A 72 -9.06 16.92 9.11
C GLU A 72 -9.78 17.26 7.81
N THR A 73 -10.16 18.54 7.62
CA THR A 73 -10.74 19.00 6.35
C THR A 73 -9.73 18.89 5.22
N GLU A 74 -8.50 19.32 5.47
CA GLU A 74 -7.39 19.19 4.51
C GLU A 74 -7.14 17.72 4.18
N PHE A 75 -7.11 16.84 5.20
CA PHE A 75 -6.98 15.41 5.00
C PHE A 75 -8.12 14.84 4.13
N ILE A 76 -9.38 15.18 4.42
CA ILE A 76 -10.53 14.74 3.61
C ILE A 76 -10.36 15.17 2.14
N GLN A 77 -9.93 16.41 1.90
CA GLN A 77 -9.70 16.92 0.55
C GLN A 77 -8.57 16.15 -0.17
N VAL A 78 -7.47 15.84 0.53
CA VAL A 78 -6.39 14.99 0.02
C VAL A 78 -6.92 13.60 -0.34
N MET A 79 -7.69 12.97 0.56
CA MET A 79 -8.27 11.66 0.34
C MET A 79 -9.24 11.62 -0.86
N LEU A 80 -10.10 12.63 -0.98
CA LEU A 80 -11.02 12.76 -2.12
C LEU A 80 -10.24 12.82 -3.44
N ASN A 81 -9.21 13.66 -3.51
CA ASN A 81 -8.33 13.75 -4.67
C ASN A 81 -7.60 12.44 -4.97
N HIS A 82 -7.09 11.77 -3.93
CA HIS A 82 -6.44 10.45 -4.06
C HIS A 82 -7.39 9.43 -4.70
N PHE A 83 -8.67 9.46 -4.33
CA PHE A 83 -9.70 8.60 -4.94
C PHE A 83 -10.28 9.13 -6.26
N GLY A 84 -9.68 10.17 -6.86
CA GLY A 84 -10.10 10.73 -8.14
C GLY A 84 -11.34 11.63 -8.07
N ILE A 85 -11.78 12.01 -6.88
CA ILE A 85 -12.89 12.92 -6.64
C ILE A 85 -12.30 14.33 -6.43
N GLU A 86 -12.09 15.05 -7.53
CA GLU A 86 -11.33 16.30 -7.52
C GLU A 86 -11.95 17.39 -6.62
N THR A 87 -11.16 17.97 -5.72
CA THR A 87 -11.49 19.13 -4.87
C THR A 87 -10.26 19.99 -4.62
N GLU A 88 -10.46 21.26 -4.26
CA GLU A 88 -9.40 22.11 -3.72
C GLU A 88 -8.91 21.55 -2.37
N VAL A 89 -7.59 21.61 -2.13
CA VAL A 89 -6.95 21.25 -0.85
C VAL A 89 -6.48 22.54 -0.19
N ASP A 90 -7.39 23.17 0.56
CA ASP A 90 -7.18 24.44 1.23
C ASP A 90 -7.52 24.39 2.73
N GLY A 91 -7.92 23.22 3.22
CA GLY A 91 -8.37 22.99 4.58
C GLY A 91 -9.74 23.59 4.90
N ILE A 92 -10.47 24.16 3.92
CA ILE A 92 -11.78 24.79 4.09
C ILE A 92 -12.86 23.92 3.47
N PHE A 93 -13.83 23.51 4.27
CA PHE A 93 -14.96 22.72 3.80
C PHE A 93 -16.00 23.63 3.16
N GLY A 94 -15.70 24.07 1.93
CA GLY A 94 -16.58 24.90 1.11
C GLY A 94 -17.67 24.09 0.39
N SER A 95 -18.49 24.77 -0.41
CA SER A 95 -19.56 24.14 -1.20
C SER A 95 -19.05 23.14 -2.23
N HIS A 96 -17.81 23.29 -2.71
CA HIS A 96 -17.22 22.35 -3.66
C HIS A 96 -16.82 21.05 -2.95
N THR A 97 -16.07 21.11 -1.85
CA THR A 97 -15.74 19.93 -1.03
C THR A 97 -17.00 19.19 -0.56
N ASP A 98 -18.04 19.93 -0.15
CA ASP A 98 -19.36 19.37 0.17
C ASP A 98 -19.98 18.53 -0.96
N GLN A 99 -19.95 19.05 -2.19
CA GLN A 99 -20.40 18.30 -3.36
C GLN A 99 -19.60 17.00 -3.57
N GLN A 100 -18.29 17.06 -3.38
CA GLN A 100 -17.41 15.90 -3.53
C GLN A 100 -17.60 14.86 -2.43
N VAL A 101 -17.85 15.29 -1.19
CA VAL A 101 -18.22 14.38 -0.09
C VAL A 101 -19.54 13.69 -0.40
N ARG A 102 -20.57 14.40 -0.88
CA ARG A 102 -21.83 13.77 -1.29
C ARG A 102 -21.62 12.78 -2.44
N GLN A 103 -20.72 13.07 -3.37
CA GLN A 103 -20.36 12.12 -4.43
C GLN A 103 -19.75 10.84 -3.85
N LEU A 104 -18.75 10.96 -2.97
CA LEU A 104 -18.15 9.81 -2.28
C LEU A 104 -19.23 9.01 -1.52
N GLN A 105 -20.09 9.69 -0.76
CA GLN A 105 -21.19 9.05 -0.02
C GLN A 105 -22.11 8.28 -0.97
N ALA A 106 -22.51 8.89 -2.10
CA ALA A 106 -23.36 8.25 -3.09
C ALA A 106 -22.72 7.01 -3.72
N GLU A 107 -21.43 7.10 -4.09
CA GLU A 107 -20.66 5.99 -4.68
C GLU A 107 -20.50 4.80 -3.72
N ASN A 108 -20.54 5.05 -2.41
CA ASN A 108 -20.41 4.03 -1.36
C ASN A 108 -21.75 3.68 -0.69
N GLY A 109 -22.88 4.13 -1.25
CA GLY A 109 -24.22 3.78 -0.76
C GLY A 109 -24.61 4.41 0.59
N LEU A 110 -23.91 5.45 1.02
CA LEU A 110 -24.23 6.22 2.22
C LEU A 110 -25.32 7.27 1.96
N ALA A 111 -25.93 7.77 3.03
CA ALA A 111 -26.78 8.96 2.95
C ALA A 111 -25.93 10.17 2.53
N GLN A 112 -26.44 10.97 1.59
CA GLN A 112 -25.78 12.19 1.11
C GLN A 112 -26.11 13.36 2.04
N ASP A 113 -25.69 13.26 3.30
CA ASP A 113 -26.07 14.14 4.39
C ASP A 113 -25.13 15.34 4.62
N GLU A 114 -24.15 15.52 3.72
CA GLU A 114 -23.19 16.65 3.74
C GLU A 114 -22.21 16.60 4.93
N ILE A 115 -22.20 15.48 5.65
CA ILE A 115 -21.46 15.31 6.88
C ILE A 115 -20.43 14.19 6.72
N VAL A 116 -19.18 14.52 7.03
CA VAL A 116 -18.14 13.51 7.25
C VAL A 116 -18.21 13.08 8.71
N GLY A 117 -19.03 12.07 8.96
CA GLY A 117 -19.16 11.36 10.23
C GLY A 117 -18.51 9.98 10.17
N VAL A 118 -18.78 9.13 11.18
CA VAL A 118 -18.15 7.81 11.36
C VAL A 118 -18.17 6.97 10.08
N ASP A 119 -19.33 6.84 9.42
CA ASP A 119 -19.44 6.02 8.21
C ASP A 119 -18.58 6.56 7.06
N THR A 120 -18.57 7.88 6.84
CA THR A 120 -17.74 8.51 5.80
C THR A 120 -16.25 8.36 6.13
N TRP A 121 -15.87 8.51 7.41
CA TRP A 121 -14.49 8.28 7.88
C TRP A 121 -14.05 6.84 7.64
N THR A 122 -14.90 5.86 7.96
CA THR A 122 -14.65 4.44 7.72
C THR A 122 -14.39 4.17 6.24
N ILE A 123 -15.15 4.79 5.33
CA ILE A 123 -14.90 4.65 3.89
C ILE A 123 -13.56 5.26 3.49
N LEU A 124 -13.27 6.50 3.90
CA LEU A 124 -12.03 7.18 3.52
C LEU A 124 -10.80 6.39 4.00
N LEU A 125 -10.78 6.02 5.27
CA LEU A 125 -9.66 5.33 5.90
C LEU A 125 -9.55 3.88 5.43
N GLY A 126 -10.67 3.15 5.37
CA GLY A 126 -10.69 1.75 4.93
C GLY A 126 -10.22 1.60 3.49
N LYS A 127 -10.76 2.40 2.55
CA LYS A 127 -10.30 2.36 1.15
C LYS A 127 -8.81 2.63 1.01
N TYR A 128 -8.28 3.58 1.79
CA TYR A 128 -6.85 3.88 1.76
C TYR A 128 -6.02 2.73 2.30
N LYS A 129 -6.40 2.19 3.46
CA LYS A 129 -5.70 1.08 4.09
C LYS A 129 -5.72 -0.18 3.23
N GLU A 130 -6.85 -0.48 2.59
CA GLU A 130 -6.96 -1.56 1.60
C GLU A 130 -5.97 -1.38 0.44
N GLU A 131 -5.80 -0.16 -0.06
CA GLU A 131 -4.86 0.14 -1.15
C GLU A 131 -3.40 -0.04 -0.74
N ILE A 132 -3.04 0.35 0.49
CA ILE A 132 -1.65 0.27 0.98
C ILE A 132 -1.33 -1.03 1.73
N PHE A 133 -2.33 -1.87 2.04
CA PHE A 133 -2.13 -3.15 2.69
C PHE A 133 -1.85 -4.24 1.65
N THR A 134 -0.57 -4.34 1.29
CA THR A 134 -0.09 -5.31 0.31
C THR A 134 0.22 -6.67 0.93
N LYS A 135 0.39 -7.70 0.10
CA LYS A 135 0.79 -9.05 0.52
C LYS A 135 2.15 -9.03 1.23
N GLU A 136 3.08 -8.21 0.76
CA GLU A 136 4.41 -8.02 1.35
C GLU A 136 4.32 -7.39 2.74
N LYS A 137 3.45 -6.39 2.91
CA LYS A 137 3.20 -5.77 4.21
C LYS A 137 2.59 -6.76 5.19
N ALA A 138 1.66 -7.62 4.73
CA ALA A 138 1.09 -8.68 5.54
C ALA A 138 2.13 -9.75 5.94
N ILE A 139 2.99 -10.18 5.02
CA ILE A 139 4.10 -11.09 5.33
C ILE A 139 5.00 -10.47 6.40
N LYS A 140 5.37 -9.19 6.24
CA LYS A 140 6.19 -8.47 7.20
C LYS A 140 5.53 -8.43 8.59
N PHE A 141 4.23 -8.16 8.69
CA PHE A 141 3.53 -8.20 9.98
C PHE A 141 3.55 -9.61 10.61
N ALA A 142 3.35 -10.66 9.82
CA ALA A 142 3.44 -12.03 10.32
C ALA A 142 4.85 -12.37 10.85
N GLU A 143 5.89 -11.98 10.10
CA GLU A 143 7.29 -12.15 10.49
C GLU A 143 7.61 -11.40 11.78
N GLU A 144 7.20 -10.12 11.88
CA GLU A 144 7.46 -9.28 13.05
C GLU A 144 6.72 -9.76 14.30
N VAL A 145 5.48 -10.23 14.18
CA VAL A 145 4.67 -10.66 15.34
C VAL A 145 5.05 -12.06 15.83
N LEU A 146 5.34 -12.99 14.91
CA LEU A 146 5.68 -14.37 15.29
C LEU A 146 7.17 -14.53 15.63
N ASP A 147 8.02 -13.61 15.19
CA ASP A 147 9.44 -13.44 15.59
C ASP A 147 10.19 -14.79 15.63
N ASN A 148 10.20 -15.48 14.50
CA ASN A 148 10.78 -16.80 14.38
C ASN A 148 11.53 -16.97 13.04
N ASP A 149 12.86 -17.03 13.14
CA ASP A 149 13.78 -17.14 11.99
C ASP A 149 13.61 -18.44 11.17
N ASP A 150 12.98 -19.48 11.72
CA ASP A 150 12.69 -20.73 10.98
C ASP A 150 11.37 -20.64 10.17
N LEU A 151 10.50 -19.68 10.48
CA LEU A 151 9.22 -19.56 9.79
C LEU A 151 9.35 -18.74 8.50
N VAL A 152 8.86 -19.33 7.41
CA VAL A 152 8.60 -18.64 6.14
C VAL A 152 7.09 -18.51 5.93
N PHE A 153 6.66 -17.33 5.48
CA PHE A 153 5.24 -17.02 5.29
C PHE A 153 4.90 -16.89 3.80
N SER A 154 3.69 -17.33 3.46
CA SER A 154 3.14 -17.18 2.11
C SER A 154 1.67 -16.78 2.19
N ILE A 155 1.29 -15.74 1.46
CA ILE A 155 -0.12 -15.33 1.39
C ILE A 155 -0.91 -16.33 0.55
N VAL A 156 -2.04 -16.76 1.10
CA VAL A 156 -2.98 -17.68 0.49
C VAL A 156 -4.19 -16.89 0.00
N GLY A 157 -4.33 -16.77 -1.32
CA GLY A 157 -5.50 -16.15 -1.95
C GLY A 157 -5.44 -14.63 -2.07
N GLU A 158 -6.64 -14.03 -2.02
CA GLU A 158 -6.89 -12.59 -2.15
C GLU A 158 -7.17 -11.95 -0.78
N ILE A 159 -7.24 -10.63 -0.77
CA ILE A 159 -7.58 -9.86 0.43
C ILE A 159 -9.01 -10.18 0.91
N HIS A 160 -9.22 -10.21 2.22
CA HIS A 160 -10.49 -10.50 2.87
C HIS A 160 -10.92 -9.34 3.77
N LYS A 161 -12.22 -9.33 4.13
CA LYS A 161 -12.81 -8.41 5.10
C LYS A 161 -13.69 -9.19 6.07
N ASP A 162 -13.55 -8.95 7.36
CA ASP A 162 -14.36 -9.61 8.39
C ASP A 162 -15.71 -8.90 8.62
N SER A 163 -16.47 -9.36 9.62
CA SER A 163 -17.77 -8.79 9.97
C SER A 163 -17.71 -7.36 10.51
N ASP A 164 -16.56 -6.96 11.06
CA ASP A 164 -16.32 -5.63 11.63
C ASP A 164 -15.73 -4.67 10.59
N GLY A 165 -15.48 -5.17 9.37
CA GLY A 165 -14.93 -4.39 8.27
C GLY A 165 -13.42 -4.35 8.23
N GLN A 166 -12.73 -5.09 9.12
CA GLN A 166 -11.28 -5.14 9.16
C GLN A 166 -10.76 -6.00 8.02
N VAL A 167 -9.70 -5.51 7.39
CA VAL A 167 -9.12 -6.09 6.19
C VAL A 167 -7.96 -6.98 6.59
N PHE A 168 -7.85 -8.16 5.98
CA PHE A 168 -6.79 -9.12 6.29
C PHE A 168 -6.41 -10.00 5.11
N TYR A 169 -5.21 -10.58 5.15
CA TYR A 169 -4.81 -11.69 4.28
C TYR A 169 -4.73 -12.99 5.08
N SER A 170 -5.10 -14.10 4.44
CA SER A 170 -4.77 -15.43 4.97
C SER A 170 -3.31 -15.75 4.64
N SER A 171 -2.52 -16.16 5.62
CA SER A 171 -1.11 -16.51 5.49
C SER A 171 -0.88 -17.95 5.95
N LYS A 172 -0.01 -18.66 5.26
CA LYS A 172 0.48 -19.98 5.65
C LYS A 172 1.90 -19.86 6.16
N ALA A 173 2.14 -20.34 7.37
CA ALA A 173 3.46 -20.43 7.96
C ALA A 173 4.07 -21.82 7.71
N GLN A 174 5.33 -21.86 7.29
CA GLN A 174 6.08 -23.09 7.11
C GLN A 174 7.45 -23.02 7.80
N SER A 175 7.90 -24.12 8.39
CA SER A 175 9.25 -24.29 8.94
C SER A 175 10.22 -24.63 7.80
N GLN A 176 11.25 -23.81 7.65
CA GLN A 176 12.30 -24.00 6.65
C GLN A 176 13.12 -25.25 6.95
N ASP A 177 13.51 -25.45 8.21
CA ASP A 177 14.24 -26.64 8.66
C ASP A 177 13.47 -27.93 8.31
N PHE A 178 12.15 -27.94 8.50
CA PHE A 178 11.35 -29.13 8.21
C PHE A 178 11.17 -29.37 6.70
N ILE A 179 11.14 -28.30 5.89
CA ILE A 179 11.19 -28.39 4.42
C ILE A 179 12.51 -28.99 3.97
N ASP A 180 13.64 -28.51 4.51
CA ASP A 180 14.98 -28.97 4.16
C ASP A 180 15.20 -30.45 4.49
N ASN A 181 14.47 -30.95 5.50
CA ASN A 181 14.44 -32.37 5.87
C ASN A 181 13.39 -33.20 5.09
N GLY A 182 12.77 -32.65 4.04
CA GLY A 182 11.86 -33.34 3.13
C GLY A 182 10.39 -33.42 3.58
N GLY A 183 10.01 -32.68 4.63
CA GLY A 183 8.63 -32.54 5.08
C GLY A 183 7.85 -31.45 4.33
N SER A 184 6.54 -31.32 4.61
CA SER A 184 5.74 -30.22 4.05
C SER A 184 6.05 -28.86 4.68
N GLY A 185 6.69 -28.87 5.85
CA GLY A 185 6.98 -27.70 6.66
C GLY A 185 5.77 -26.99 7.24
N THR A 186 4.53 -27.40 6.98
CA THR A 186 3.37 -26.58 7.39
C THR A 186 3.24 -26.54 8.91
N VAL A 187 3.33 -25.33 9.47
CA VAL A 187 3.23 -25.07 10.92
C VAL A 187 1.82 -24.62 11.28
N GLY A 188 1.21 -23.76 10.47
CA GLY A 188 -0.13 -23.25 10.73
C GLY A 188 -0.58 -22.24 9.68
N PHE A 189 -1.79 -21.71 9.89
CA PHE A 189 -2.37 -20.64 9.10
C PHE A 189 -2.73 -19.48 10.02
N TYR A 190 -2.64 -18.26 9.48
CA TYR A 190 -2.85 -17.04 10.22
C TYR A 190 -3.61 -16.02 9.37
N ASP A 191 -4.53 -15.31 10.00
CA ASP A 191 -5.15 -14.11 9.44
C ASP A 191 -4.31 -12.91 9.88
N VAL A 192 -3.76 -12.20 8.90
CA VAL A 192 -2.90 -11.04 9.12
C VAL A 192 -3.69 -9.79 8.73
N TYR A 193 -4.00 -8.95 9.70
CA TYR A 193 -4.86 -7.79 9.57
C TYR A 193 -4.07 -6.52 9.19
N GLU A 194 -4.75 -5.57 8.55
CA GLU A 194 -4.18 -4.29 8.12
C GLU A 194 -3.63 -3.42 9.27
N ASN A 195 -4.15 -3.64 10.48
CA ASN A 195 -3.75 -2.96 11.71
C ASN A 195 -2.50 -3.60 12.37
N GLY A 196 -1.98 -4.70 11.80
CA GLY A 196 -0.83 -5.44 12.32
C GLY A 196 -1.18 -6.64 13.19
N ASP A 197 -2.45 -6.88 13.50
CA ASP A 197 -2.84 -8.06 14.27
C ASP A 197 -2.63 -9.34 13.46
N VAL A 198 -2.15 -10.39 14.13
CA VAL A 198 -1.91 -11.72 13.54
C VAL A 198 -2.61 -12.76 14.40
N VAL A 199 -3.60 -13.43 13.82
CA VAL A 199 -4.49 -14.35 14.53
C VAL A 199 -4.41 -15.73 13.90
N GLU A 200 -4.18 -16.78 14.69
CA GLU A 200 -4.20 -18.16 14.18
C GLU A 200 -5.57 -18.50 13.56
N SER A 201 -5.55 -19.15 12.41
CA SER A 201 -6.74 -19.48 11.64
C SER A 201 -6.70 -20.89 11.05
N GLU A 202 -7.85 -21.34 10.58
CA GLU A 202 -7.97 -22.57 9.78
C GLU A 202 -7.67 -22.26 8.30
N PRO A 203 -7.17 -23.23 7.52
CA PRO A 203 -6.98 -23.05 6.09
C PRO A 203 -8.32 -22.72 5.41
N ARG A 204 -8.30 -21.70 4.55
CA ARG A 204 -9.44 -21.30 3.70
C ARG A 204 -9.34 -21.89 2.29
#